data_AF-A0A4Z2HZB7-F1
#
_entry.id   AF-A0A4Z2HZB7-F1
#
_cell.length_a   1.000
_cell.length_b   1.000
_cell.length_c   1.000
_cell.angle_alpha   90.00
_cell.angle_beta   90.00
_cell.angle_gamma   90.00
#
_symmetry.space_group_name_H-M   'P 1'
#
loop_
_entity.id
_entity.type
_entity.pdbx_description
1 polymer ?
#
loop_
_entity_poly.entity_id
_entity_poly.type
_entity_poly.pdbx_seq_one_letter_code
_entity_poly.pdbx_strand_id
1 'polypeptide(L)'
;MRDNIPMVFSASHQCITTTSVTSREQTGRSTLVMTRRSTEAQTMAYTLGSTADGQALGVGPQHCVTRVELSVTAASLLDRDVASKSDPFCVLFHEVDGNWVELSRTETAVNNLNPVFGVKFHVDYHFEEIQKLRFAIFDEDKCATQLYEHDFLGEFICTLGVIVSNKKLHRPLVLANGKPAGKGSITVRIILLLPLSLTFFLSLHHT
;
A
#
# COMPACT_ATOMS: atom_id res chain seq x y z
N MET A 1 30.50 11.23 -28.69
CA MET A 1 29.59 10.35 -29.44
C MET A 1 28.88 9.44 -28.45
N ARG A 2 27.55 9.36 -28.58
CA ARG A 2 26.54 8.77 -27.67
C ARG A 2 26.02 9.73 -26.61
N ASP A 3 25.05 10.51 -27.07
CA ASP A 3 24.06 11.25 -26.30
C ASP A 3 23.27 10.29 -25.41
N ASN A 4 23.16 10.62 -24.12
CA ASN A 4 22.21 9.98 -23.21
C ASN A 4 21.06 10.96 -23.01
N ILE A 5 19.98 10.71 -23.74
CA ILE A 5 18.71 11.44 -23.65
C ILE A 5 18.02 11.00 -22.35
N PRO A 6 17.77 11.89 -21.38
CA PRO A 6 16.87 11.56 -20.28
C PRO A 6 15.45 11.49 -20.83
N MET A 7 14.78 10.35 -20.62
CA MET A 7 13.35 10.18 -20.85
C MET A 7 12.59 11.13 -19.91
N VAL A 8 12.15 12.26 -20.45
CA VAL A 8 11.26 13.20 -19.76
C VAL A 8 9.84 12.67 -19.90
N PHE A 9 9.26 12.16 -18.80
CA PHE A 9 7.82 11.99 -18.72
C PHE A 9 7.20 13.37 -18.53
N SER A 10 6.48 13.83 -19.56
CA SER A 10 5.65 15.03 -19.48
C SER A 10 4.48 14.75 -18.54
N ALA A 11 4.59 15.21 -17.30
CA ALA A 11 3.49 15.28 -16.36
C ALA A 11 2.72 16.58 -16.62
N SER A 12 1.55 16.46 -17.26
CA SER A 12 0.59 17.54 -17.36
C SER A 12 0.14 17.94 -15.95
N HIS A 13 0.49 19.17 -15.56
CA HIS A 13 -0.05 19.96 -14.45
C HIS A 13 -0.54 19.18 -13.20
N GLN A 14 0.35 18.95 -12.23
CA GLN A 14 0.24 19.50 -10.86
C GLN A 14 1.25 18.86 -9.89
N CYS A 15 1.84 19.74 -9.07
CA CYS A 15 2.63 19.52 -7.86
C CYS A 15 3.87 18.60 -7.95
N ILE A 16 5.01 19.19 -8.29
CA ILE A 16 6.33 18.59 -8.06
C ILE A 16 6.68 18.80 -6.58
N THR A 17 6.62 17.76 -5.76
CA THR A 17 7.36 17.73 -4.48
C THR A 17 8.68 17.00 -4.72
N THR A 18 9.77 17.75 -4.87
CA THR A 18 11.11 17.18 -5.03
C THR A 18 11.65 16.76 -3.65
N THR A 19 11.70 15.47 -3.36
CA THR A 19 12.54 14.93 -2.29
C THR A 19 13.97 14.72 -2.81
N SER A 20 14.93 15.54 -2.36
CA SER A 20 16.35 15.29 -2.59
C SER A 20 16.95 14.54 -1.39
N VAL A 21 17.63 13.42 -1.68
CA VAL A 21 18.42 12.64 -0.70
C VAL A 21 19.87 12.99 -0.93
N THR A 22 20.57 13.50 0.09
CA THR A 22 22.01 13.75 0.02
C THR A 22 22.72 12.88 1.04
N SER A 23 23.54 11.93 0.58
CA SER A 23 24.46 11.18 1.43
C SER A 23 25.73 12.00 1.63
N ARG A 24 26.23 12.06 2.86
CA ARG A 24 27.57 12.56 3.16
C ARG A 24 28.26 11.55 4.07
N GLU A 25 29.39 11.04 3.62
CA GLU A 25 30.20 10.07 4.35
C GLU A 25 31.23 10.79 5.20
N GLN A 26 31.19 10.59 6.52
CA GLN A 26 32.33 10.83 7.41
C GLN A 26 32.23 9.92 8.64
N THR A 27 33.17 8.98 8.70
CA THR A 27 33.68 8.30 9.90
C THR A 27 32.65 7.64 10.84
N GLY A 28 32.24 6.41 10.49
CA GLY A 28 32.05 5.33 11.49
C GLY A 28 30.77 5.25 12.32
N ARG A 29 29.76 6.11 12.13
CA ARG A 29 28.42 5.92 12.73
C ARG A 29 27.33 6.48 11.81
N SER A 30 26.48 5.61 11.28
CA SER A 30 25.36 5.99 10.42
C SER A 30 24.23 6.59 11.28
N THR A 31 23.94 7.89 11.11
CA THR A 31 22.76 8.55 11.68
C THR A 31 22.01 9.24 10.55
N LEU A 32 20.75 8.85 10.34
CA LEU A 32 19.86 9.44 9.34
C LEU A 32 19.22 10.71 9.91
N VAL A 33 19.63 11.89 9.44
CA VAL A 33 19.02 13.16 9.84
C VAL A 33 18.05 13.62 8.77
N MET A 34 16.75 13.40 8.99
CA MET A 34 15.66 13.98 8.20
C MET A 34 15.49 15.44 8.61
N THR A 35 16.12 16.38 7.89
CA THR A 35 15.89 17.81 8.12
C THR A 35 14.70 18.27 7.28
N ARG A 36 13.52 18.39 7.90
CA ARG A 36 12.34 19.02 7.29
C ARG A 36 12.50 20.53 7.47
N ARG A 37 12.76 21.28 6.39
CA ARG A 37 12.54 22.74 6.42
C ARG A 37 11.05 22.98 6.26
N SER A 38 10.39 23.27 7.36
CA SER A 38 9.16 24.04 7.37
C SER A 38 9.53 25.51 7.16
N THR A 39 9.08 26.11 6.07
CA THR A 39 8.91 27.58 6.01
C THR A 39 7.43 27.89 6.15
N GLU A 40 7.17 28.90 6.96
CA GLU A 40 5.92 29.15 7.68
C GLU A 40 4.78 29.66 6.82
N ALA A 41 3.58 29.52 7.39
CA ALA A 41 2.38 30.33 7.23
C ALA A 41 2.42 31.42 6.13
N GLN A 42 1.64 31.21 5.09
CA GLN A 42 1.01 32.32 4.37
C GLN A 42 -0.50 32.15 4.42
N THR A 43 -1.10 32.91 5.35
CA THR A 43 -2.40 33.52 5.12
C THR A 43 -2.32 34.24 3.78
N MET A 44 -2.89 33.66 2.73
CA MET A 44 -3.25 34.38 1.51
C MET A 44 -4.76 34.29 1.39
N ALA A 45 -5.40 35.36 1.88
CA ALA A 45 -6.77 35.69 1.52
C ALA A 45 -6.84 35.74 -0.01
N TYR A 46 -7.68 34.91 -0.61
CA TYR A 46 -8.05 35.07 -2.00
C TYR A 46 -8.94 36.32 -2.09
N THR A 47 -8.36 37.48 -2.37
CA THR A 47 -9.14 38.62 -2.84
C THR A 47 -9.53 38.31 -4.29
N LEU A 48 -10.73 37.77 -4.49
CA LEU A 48 -11.29 37.60 -5.82
C LEU A 48 -11.99 38.90 -6.23
N GLY A 49 -11.57 39.40 -7.39
CA GLY A 49 -12.15 40.54 -8.06
C GLY A 49 -13.65 40.38 -8.28
N SER A 50 -14.33 41.51 -8.18
CA SER A 50 -15.74 41.67 -8.46
C SER A 50 -16.02 41.48 -9.95
N THR A 51 -16.76 40.44 -10.31
CA THR A 51 -17.65 40.45 -11.47
C THR A 51 -18.98 39.81 -11.08
N ALA A 52 -20.05 40.55 -11.33
CA ALA A 52 -21.42 40.20 -11.02
C ALA A 52 -21.86 38.98 -11.84
N ASP A 53 -22.24 37.92 -11.13
CA ASP A 53 -23.40 37.05 -11.39
C ASP A 53 -23.18 35.74 -10.60
N GLY A 54 -23.93 35.62 -9.51
CA GLY A 54 -23.68 34.64 -8.46
C GLY A 54 -24.07 33.22 -8.82
N GLN A 55 -23.09 32.32 -8.83
CA GLN A 55 -23.20 30.95 -8.31
C GLN A 55 -21.80 30.33 -8.18
N ALA A 56 -21.25 30.38 -6.96
CA ALA A 56 -19.96 29.79 -6.63
C ALA A 56 -20.10 28.26 -6.46
N LEU A 57 -19.64 27.48 -7.44
CA LEU A 57 -19.37 26.06 -7.23
C LEU A 57 -18.00 25.95 -6.54
N GLY A 58 -18.02 25.81 -5.21
CA GLY A 58 -16.83 25.56 -4.42
C GLY A 58 -16.18 24.24 -4.84
N VAL A 59 -14.99 24.30 -5.43
CA VAL A 59 -14.13 23.13 -5.56
C VAL A 59 -13.54 22.88 -4.17
N GLY A 60 -14.19 21.98 -3.42
CA GLY A 60 -13.63 21.46 -2.18
C GLY A 60 -12.30 20.71 -2.43
N PRO A 61 -11.55 20.37 -1.37
CA PRO A 61 -10.32 19.61 -1.51
C PRO A 61 -10.60 18.31 -2.27
N GLN A 62 -10.02 18.19 -3.46
CA GLN A 62 -10.09 16.99 -4.28
C GLN A 62 -9.15 15.96 -3.62
N HIS A 63 -9.72 14.98 -2.93
CA HIS A 63 -8.95 13.84 -2.41
C HIS A 63 -8.40 13.05 -3.59
N CYS A 64 -7.07 12.96 -3.68
CA CYS A 64 -6.44 12.13 -4.69
C CYS A 64 -6.59 10.68 -4.24
N VAL A 65 -7.44 9.91 -4.93
CA VAL A 65 -7.63 8.48 -4.63
C VAL A 65 -7.32 7.67 -5.86
N THR A 66 -6.56 6.59 -5.70
CA THR A 66 -6.26 5.63 -6.78
C THR A 66 -6.52 4.22 -6.29
N ARG A 67 -7.23 3.40 -7.07
CA ARG A 67 -7.48 2.01 -6.68
C ARG A 67 -6.31 1.15 -7.10
N VAL A 68 -5.80 0.36 -6.17
CA VAL A 68 -4.68 -0.55 -6.43
C VAL A 68 -5.12 -2.00 -6.32
N GLU A 69 -4.53 -2.85 -7.16
CA GLU A 69 -4.70 -4.30 -7.10
C GLU A 69 -3.42 -4.96 -6.57
N LEU A 70 -3.54 -5.74 -5.50
CA LEU A 70 -2.44 -6.42 -4.82
C LEU A 70 -2.55 -7.94 -5.00
N SER A 71 -1.45 -8.55 -5.42
CA SER A 71 -1.27 -10.01 -5.35
C SER A 71 -0.39 -10.41 -4.18
N VAL A 72 -0.72 -11.55 -3.60
CA VAL A 72 0.02 -12.14 -2.49
C VAL A 72 0.47 -13.54 -2.85
N THR A 73 1.69 -13.88 -2.48
CA THR A 73 2.22 -15.25 -2.50
C THR A 73 2.98 -15.49 -1.20
N ALA A 74 2.95 -16.71 -0.68
CA ALA A 74 3.75 -17.09 0.48
C ALA A 74 4.69 -18.25 0.16
N ALA A 75 5.70 -18.45 1.00
CA ALA A 75 6.69 -19.50 0.84
C ALA A 75 7.15 -20.04 2.19
N SER A 76 7.46 -21.34 2.23
CA SER A 76 8.00 -22.03 3.41
C SER A 76 7.19 -21.80 4.68
N LEU A 77 5.86 -21.82 4.56
CA LEU A 77 4.94 -21.69 5.69
C LEU A 77 5.19 -22.79 6.73
N LEU A 78 4.86 -22.48 7.99
CA LEU A 78 4.88 -23.47 9.07
C LEU A 78 3.86 -24.57 8.76
N ASP A 79 4.27 -25.82 8.98
CA ASP A 79 3.38 -26.97 8.89
C ASP A 79 2.80 -27.22 10.28
N ARG A 80 1.48 -27.13 10.42
CA ARG A 80 0.78 -27.36 11.70
C ARG A 80 0.18 -28.76 11.80
N ASP A 81 0.04 -29.44 10.68
CA ASP A 81 -0.48 -30.79 10.60
C ASP A 81 0.61 -31.86 10.81
N VAL A 82 0.24 -32.96 11.46
CA VAL A 82 1.14 -34.11 11.70
C VAL A 82 1.16 -35.08 10.53
N ALA A 83 0.10 -35.10 9.71
CA ALA A 83 -0.11 -36.10 8.65
C ALA A 83 -0.31 -35.50 7.24
N SER A 84 -0.53 -34.19 7.15
CA SER A 84 -0.74 -33.42 5.91
C SER A 84 0.10 -32.14 5.95
N LYS A 85 0.07 -31.37 4.86
CA LYS A 85 0.56 -29.99 4.87
C LYS A 85 -0.59 -29.08 5.21
N SER A 86 -0.29 -27.93 5.79
CA SER A 86 -1.25 -26.83 5.94
C SER A 86 -2.00 -26.47 4.65
N ASP A 87 -3.26 -26.05 4.83
CA ASP A 87 -4.21 -25.51 3.88
C ASP A 87 -4.31 -23.98 4.07
N PRO A 88 -3.30 -23.17 3.64
CA PRO A 88 -3.26 -21.76 3.99
C PRO A 88 -4.23 -20.87 3.20
N PHE A 89 -4.73 -19.82 3.85
CA PHE A 89 -5.37 -18.66 3.23
C PHE A 89 -4.86 -17.34 3.85
N CYS A 90 -4.94 -16.24 3.10
CA CYS A 90 -4.51 -14.91 3.55
C CYS A 90 -5.70 -14.00 3.79
N VAL A 91 -5.68 -13.28 4.92
CA VAL A 91 -6.64 -12.23 5.28
C VAL A 91 -5.95 -10.88 5.23
N LEU A 92 -6.55 -9.92 4.54
CA LEU A 92 -6.12 -8.53 4.53
C LEU A 92 -6.93 -7.72 5.54
N PHE A 93 -6.24 -7.03 6.44
CA PHE A 93 -6.83 -6.06 7.34
C PHE A 93 -6.33 -4.64 7.05
N HIS A 94 -7.16 -3.66 7.37
CA HIS A 94 -6.83 -2.24 7.37
C HIS A 94 -7.02 -1.67 8.79
N GLU A 95 -6.05 -0.88 9.26
CA GLU A 95 -6.20 -0.16 10.53
C GLU A 95 -7.07 1.08 10.34
N VAL A 96 -8.21 1.12 11.04
CA VAL A 96 -9.13 2.27 11.08
C VAL A 96 -9.30 2.65 12.55
N ASP A 97 -8.93 3.89 12.90
CA ASP A 97 -9.00 4.42 14.27
C ASP A 97 -8.34 3.50 15.32
N GLY A 98 -7.21 2.89 14.97
CA GLY A 98 -6.46 1.97 15.83
C GLY A 98 -7.02 0.54 15.89
N ASN A 99 -8.10 0.24 15.16
CA ASN A 99 -8.72 -1.08 15.11
C ASN A 99 -8.45 -1.77 13.76
N TRP A 100 -8.15 -3.07 13.78
CA TRP A 100 -7.98 -3.85 12.57
C TRP A 100 -9.33 -4.31 12.03
N VAL A 101 -9.70 -3.81 10.85
CA VAL A 101 -10.92 -4.19 10.13
C VAL A 101 -10.55 -5.14 9.00
N GLU A 102 -11.21 -6.29 8.93
CA GLU A 102 -11.04 -7.24 7.84
C GLU A 102 -11.59 -6.64 6.54
N LEU A 103 -10.76 -6.59 5.49
CA LEU A 103 -11.18 -6.14 4.16
C LEU A 103 -11.63 -7.29 3.28
N SER A 104 -10.83 -8.36 3.24
CA SER A 104 -11.06 -9.50 2.34
C SER A 104 -10.15 -10.67 2.66
N ARG A 105 -10.47 -11.84 2.10
CA ARG A 105 -9.69 -13.08 2.19
C ARG A 105 -9.38 -13.62 0.82
N THR A 106 -8.30 -14.39 0.71
CA THR A 106 -8.03 -15.22 -0.48
C THR A 106 -8.81 -16.51 -0.44
N GLU A 107 -8.72 -17.29 -1.51
CA GLU A 107 -9.02 -18.71 -1.44
C GLU A 107 -8.02 -19.47 -0.55
N THR A 108 -8.43 -20.65 -0.11
CA THR A 108 -7.56 -21.62 0.58
C THR A 108 -6.76 -22.43 -0.42
N ALA A 109 -5.44 -22.48 -0.22
CA ALA A 109 -4.54 -23.29 -1.01
C ALA A 109 -4.31 -24.66 -0.34
N VAL A 110 -5.03 -25.67 -0.80
CA VAL A 110 -5.00 -27.01 -0.19
C VAL A 110 -3.60 -27.65 -0.25
N ASN A 111 -3.08 -28.08 0.90
CA ASN A 111 -1.86 -28.83 1.13
C ASN A 111 -0.62 -28.16 0.49
N ASN A 112 -0.50 -26.85 0.66
CA ASN A 112 0.49 -26.05 -0.04
C ASN A 112 1.19 -25.02 0.86
N LEU A 113 2.42 -25.33 1.28
CA LEU A 113 3.28 -24.42 2.06
C LEU A 113 3.91 -23.27 1.25
N ASN A 114 3.68 -23.22 -0.08
CA ASN A 114 4.19 -22.18 -0.98
C ASN A 114 3.06 -21.64 -1.89
N PRO A 115 1.98 -21.11 -1.31
CA PRO A 115 0.80 -20.76 -2.07
C PRO A 115 1.05 -19.52 -2.94
N VAL A 116 0.53 -19.58 -4.17
CA VAL A 116 0.36 -18.43 -5.05
C VAL A 116 -1.13 -18.14 -5.11
N PHE A 117 -1.59 -17.16 -4.34
CA PHE A 117 -3.02 -16.87 -4.24
C PHE A 117 -3.54 -16.23 -5.52
N GLY A 118 -4.63 -16.80 -6.04
CA GLY A 118 -5.38 -16.36 -7.20
C GLY A 118 -6.12 -15.05 -6.92
N VAL A 119 -6.87 -14.99 -5.82
CA VAL A 119 -7.63 -13.80 -5.41
C VAL A 119 -6.70 -12.61 -5.17
N LYS A 120 -7.09 -11.44 -5.72
CA LYS A 120 -6.37 -10.17 -5.59
C LYS A 120 -7.11 -9.20 -4.69
N PHE A 121 -6.37 -8.49 -3.86
CA PHE A 121 -6.95 -7.48 -2.98
C PHE A 121 -7.05 -6.14 -3.70
N HIS A 122 -8.20 -5.50 -3.58
CA HIS A 122 -8.43 -4.18 -4.13
C HIS A 122 -8.50 -3.17 -2.98
N VAL A 123 -7.64 -2.15 -3.01
CA VAL A 123 -7.56 -1.16 -1.94
C VAL A 123 -7.50 0.24 -2.56
N ASP A 124 -8.30 1.16 -2.01
CA ASP A 124 -8.24 2.57 -2.39
C ASP A 124 -7.06 3.23 -1.69
N TYR A 125 -6.14 3.78 -2.47
CA TYR A 125 -4.95 4.49 -2.00
C TYR A 125 -5.21 5.99 -1.95
N HIS A 126 -5.16 6.55 -0.74
CA HIS A 126 -5.27 7.96 -0.44
C HIS A 126 -3.86 8.51 -0.22
N PHE A 127 -3.36 9.36 -1.12
CA PHE A 127 -1.94 9.78 -1.12
C PHE A 127 -1.56 10.58 0.13
N GLU A 128 -2.53 11.26 0.73
CA GLU A 128 -2.39 12.07 1.94
C GLU A 128 -2.48 11.28 3.25
N GLU A 129 -2.82 9.98 3.20
CA GLU A 129 -3.05 9.16 4.40
C GLU A 129 -2.01 8.06 4.61
N ILE A 130 -1.72 7.77 5.90
CA ILE A 130 -0.92 6.60 6.29
C ILE A 130 -1.86 5.42 6.48
N GLN A 131 -2.16 4.72 5.39
CA GLN A 131 -3.02 3.53 5.42
C GLN A 131 -2.20 2.29 5.79
N LYS A 132 -2.36 1.78 7.01
CA LYS A 132 -1.65 0.59 7.49
C LYS A 132 -2.44 -0.67 7.14
N LEU A 133 -1.75 -1.63 6.55
CA LEU A 133 -2.27 -2.92 6.15
C LEU A 133 -1.59 -4.04 6.93
N ARG A 134 -2.36 -5.07 7.26
CA ARG A 134 -1.88 -6.30 7.88
C ARG A 134 -2.31 -7.48 7.01
N PHE A 135 -1.33 -8.22 6.52
CA PHE A 135 -1.52 -9.49 5.82
C PHE A 135 -1.30 -10.60 6.83
N ALA A 136 -2.35 -11.34 7.18
CA ALA A 136 -2.29 -12.44 8.13
C ALA A 136 -2.60 -13.75 7.41
N ILE A 137 -1.78 -14.77 7.63
CA ILE A 137 -1.95 -16.10 7.03
C ILE A 137 -2.38 -17.08 8.11
N PHE A 138 -3.41 -17.85 7.79
CA PHE A 138 -3.98 -18.87 8.65
C PHE A 138 -4.03 -20.20 7.92
N ASP A 139 -4.09 -21.28 8.69
CA ASP A 139 -4.31 -22.66 8.24
C ASP A 139 -5.80 -22.99 8.37
N GLU A 140 -6.45 -23.46 7.30
CA GLU A 140 -7.89 -23.73 7.32
C GLU A 140 -8.22 -25.03 8.05
N ASP A 141 -8.61 -24.90 9.32
CA ASP A 141 -9.26 -26.00 10.04
C ASP A 141 -10.70 -26.27 9.53
N LYS A 142 -10.94 -27.48 9.02
CA LYS A 142 -12.22 -27.88 8.40
C LYS A 142 -13.47 -27.78 9.30
N CYS A 143 -13.27 -27.73 10.61
CA CYS A 143 -14.36 -27.61 11.59
C CYS A 143 -14.54 -26.18 12.11
N ALA A 144 -13.65 -25.26 11.76
CA ALA A 144 -13.70 -23.87 12.20
C ALA A 144 -14.70 -23.07 11.37
N THR A 145 -15.42 -22.19 12.05
CA THR A 145 -16.36 -21.24 11.43
C THR A 145 -15.93 -19.79 11.59
N GLN A 146 -15.12 -19.52 12.63
CA GLN A 146 -14.66 -18.19 12.98
C GLN A 146 -13.15 -18.08 12.79
N LEU A 147 -12.67 -16.89 12.45
CA LEU A 147 -11.27 -16.69 12.08
C LEU A 147 -10.28 -17.07 13.20
N TYR A 148 -10.65 -16.85 14.46
CA TYR A 148 -9.78 -17.17 15.60
C TYR A 148 -9.63 -18.67 15.86
N GLU A 149 -10.48 -19.50 15.25
CA GLU A 149 -10.46 -20.95 15.40
C GLU A 149 -9.45 -21.59 14.45
N HIS A 150 -9.01 -20.86 13.42
CA HIS A 150 -7.98 -21.28 12.48
C HIS A 150 -6.57 -21.05 13.04
N ASP A 151 -5.67 -21.96 12.72
CA ASP A 151 -4.29 -21.90 13.15
C ASP A 151 -3.50 -20.74 12.51
N PHE A 152 -2.90 -19.87 13.33
CA PHE A 152 -2.14 -18.73 12.83
C PHE A 152 -0.73 -19.11 12.35
N LEU A 153 -0.44 -18.82 11.08
CA LEU A 153 0.83 -19.15 10.43
C LEU A 153 1.80 -17.96 10.38
N GLY A 154 1.31 -16.73 10.55
CA GLY A 154 2.12 -15.52 10.67
C GLY A 154 1.53 -14.33 9.95
N GLU A 155 2.12 -13.17 10.17
CA GLU A 155 1.70 -11.90 9.58
C GLU A 155 2.84 -11.05 9.04
N PHE A 156 2.44 -10.08 8.23
CA PHE A 156 3.26 -8.98 7.78
C PHE A 156 2.45 -7.68 7.80
N ILE A 157 2.97 -6.67 8.50
CA ILE A 157 2.36 -5.33 8.61
C ILE A 157 3.20 -4.32 7.82
N CYS A 158 2.56 -3.48 7.03
CA CYS A 158 3.20 -2.37 6.33
C CYS A 158 2.19 -1.27 5.99
N THR A 159 2.65 -0.18 5.39
CA THR A 159 1.77 0.85 4.85
C THR A 159 1.53 0.64 3.35
N LEU A 160 0.34 1.01 2.88
CA LEU A 160 0.01 0.92 1.46
C LEU A 160 0.98 1.73 0.59
N GLY A 161 1.42 2.91 1.05
CA GLY A 161 2.43 3.71 0.36
C GLY A 161 3.78 2.99 0.17
N VAL A 162 4.19 2.11 1.10
CA VAL A 162 5.38 1.28 0.91
C VAL A 162 5.18 0.25 -0.21
N ILE A 163 3.98 -0.32 -0.34
CA ILE A 163 3.67 -1.25 -1.43
C ILE A 163 3.60 -0.51 -2.76
N VAL A 164 2.94 0.64 -2.83
CA VAL A 164 2.81 1.44 -4.07
C VAL A 164 4.18 1.93 -4.57
N SER A 165 5.09 2.29 -3.66
CA SER A 165 6.46 2.69 -4.01
C SER A 165 7.38 1.52 -4.40
N ASN A 166 6.98 0.27 -4.15
CA ASN A 166 7.78 -0.92 -4.43
C ASN A 166 6.99 -1.93 -5.27
N LYS A 167 7.38 -2.13 -6.54
CA LYS A 167 6.74 -3.11 -7.45
C LYS A 167 6.54 -4.50 -6.82
N LYS A 168 7.47 -4.92 -5.97
CA LYS A 168 7.47 -6.20 -5.26
C LYS A 168 8.10 -6.03 -3.88
N LEU A 169 7.41 -6.50 -2.86
CA LEU A 169 7.88 -6.50 -1.48
C LEU A 169 7.94 -7.94 -0.97
N HIS A 170 9.14 -8.42 -0.61
CA HIS A 170 9.34 -9.74 -0.01
C HIS A 170 9.78 -9.58 1.45
N ARG A 171 9.05 -10.19 2.39
CA ARG A 171 9.27 -10.02 3.83
C ARG A 171 9.08 -11.35 4.58
N PRO A 172 9.83 -11.59 5.67
CA PRO A 172 9.57 -12.72 6.54
C PRO A 172 8.22 -12.52 7.24
N LEU A 173 7.54 -13.63 7.53
CA LEU A 173 6.36 -13.64 8.37
C LEU A 173 6.76 -13.65 9.85
N VAL A 174 5.94 -13.02 10.67
CA VAL A 174 6.14 -12.90 12.11
C VAL A 174 4.94 -13.52 12.83
N LEU A 175 5.19 -14.24 13.92
CA LEU A 175 4.14 -14.80 14.78
C LEU A 175 3.61 -13.73 15.74
N ALA A 176 2.47 -14.00 16.40
CA ALA A 176 1.84 -13.05 17.33
C ALA A 176 2.75 -12.65 18.52
N ASN A 177 3.76 -13.48 18.84
CA ASN A 177 4.76 -13.20 19.87
C ASN A 177 5.96 -12.38 19.36
N GLY A 178 5.91 -11.87 18.13
CA GLY A 178 6.98 -11.10 17.49
C GLY A 178 8.16 -11.93 16.98
N LYS A 179 8.14 -13.26 17.13
CA LYS A 179 9.20 -14.13 16.62
C LYS A 179 9.01 -14.45 15.13
N PRO A 180 10.08 -14.72 14.37
CA PRO A 180 9.94 -15.20 13.00
C PRO A 180 9.09 -16.48 12.91
N ALA A 181 8.20 -16.57 11.93
CA ALA A 181 7.39 -17.74 11.65
C ALA A 181 8.20 -18.82 10.91
N GLY A 182 9.26 -19.32 11.55
CA GLY A 182 10.20 -20.25 10.94
C GLY A 182 10.90 -19.63 9.72
N LYS A 183 10.79 -20.28 8.57
CA LYS A 183 11.29 -19.79 7.28
C LYS A 183 10.20 -19.11 6.44
N GLY A 184 8.99 -18.98 7.00
CA GLY A 184 7.83 -18.41 6.34
C GLY A 184 8.10 -17.01 5.82
N SER A 185 7.78 -16.78 4.55
CA SER A 185 7.84 -15.46 3.94
C SER A 185 6.61 -15.17 3.11
N ILE A 186 6.35 -13.88 2.93
CA ILE A 186 5.27 -13.35 2.11
C ILE A 186 5.86 -12.41 1.07
N THR A 187 5.29 -12.44 -0.13
CA THR A 187 5.55 -11.49 -1.20
C THR A 187 4.27 -10.81 -1.59
N VAL A 188 4.25 -9.48 -1.52
CA VAL A 188 3.17 -8.63 -2.00
C VAL A 188 3.63 -7.92 -3.26
N ARG A 189 2.82 -7.93 -4.31
CA ARG A 189 3.08 -7.20 -5.56
C ARG A 189 1.89 -6.37 -5.96
N ILE A 190 2.15 -5.15 -6.40
CA ILE A 190 1.16 -4.34 -7.09
C ILE A 190 1.05 -4.81 -8.54
N ILE A 191 -0.17 -5.10 -8.99
CA ILE A 191 -0.43 -5.53 -10.37
C ILE A 191 -0.88 -4.35 -11.21
N LEU A 192 -1.85 -3.58 -10.71
CA LEU A 192 -2.48 -2.51 -11.45
C LEU A 192 -2.74 -1.30 -10.55
N LEU A 193 -2.51 -0.13 -11.13
CA LEU A 193 -3.06 1.14 -10.65
C LEU A 193 -4.25 1.43 -11.56
N LEU A 194 -5.46 1.23 -11.05
CA LEU A 194 -6.66 1.68 -11.74
C LEU A 194 -6.80 3.17 -11.45
N PRO A 195 -6.64 4.07 -12.43
CA PRO A 195 -7.02 5.46 -12.23
C PRO A 195 -8.52 5.47 -11.93
N LEU A 196 -8.86 5.77 -10.68
CA LEU A 196 -10.23 6.06 -10.32
C LEU A 196 -10.53 7.43 -10.94
N SER A 197 -11.29 7.43 -12.05
CA SER A 197 -11.74 8.63 -12.78
C SER A 197 -10.67 9.38 -13.58
N LEU A 198 -10.63 9.10 -14.89
CA LEU A 198 -10.18 10.05 -15.91
C LEU A 198 -11.33 11.02 -16.30
N THR A 199 -12.20 11.39 -15.34
CA THR A 199 -13.42 12.18 -15.61
C THR A 199 -13.27 13.65 -15.23
N PHE A 200 -12.09 14.12 -14.82
CA PHE A 200 -11.87 15.52 -14.40
C PHE A 200 -11.15 16.44 -15.39
N PHE A 201 -10.74 15.99 -16.59
CA PHE A 201 -10.01 16.86 -17.55
C PHE A 201 -10.41 16.71 -19.02
N LEU A 202 -11.72 16.68 -19.31
CA LEU A 202 -12.23 17.02 -20.65
C LEU A 202 -13.44 17.95 -20.52
N SER A 203 -13.21 19.18 -20.07
CA SER A 203 -14.06 20.29 -20.47
C SER A 203 -13.20 21.49 -20.84
N LEU A 204 -13.51 22.01 -22.03
CA LEU A 204 -12.99 23.20 -22.68
C LEU A 204 -11.56 23.16 -23.24
N HIS A 205 -11.46 22.69 -24.49
CA HIS A 205 -10.80 23.49 -25.52
C HIS A 205 -11.61 23.41 -26.82
N HIS A 206 -12.54 24.34 -26.99
CA HIS A 206 -12.91 24.81 -28.32
C HIS A 206 -13.42 26.26 -28.24
N THR A 207 -12.50 27.18 -28.49
CA THR A 207 -12.77 28.44 -29.21
C THR A 207 -11.60 28.64 -30.14
#